data_AF-A0A847YUQ3-F1
#
_entry.id   AF-A0A847YUQ3-F1
#
_cell.length_a   1.000
_cell.length_b   1.000
_cell.length_c   1.000
_cell.angle_alpha   90.00
_cell.angle_beta   90.00
_cell.angle_gamma   90.00
#
_symmetry.space_group_name_H-M   'P 1'
#
loop_
_entity.id
_entity.type
_entity.pdbx_description
1 polymer ?
#
loop_
_entity_poly.entity_id
_entity_poly.type
_entity_poly.pdbx_seq_one_letter_code
_entity_poly.pdbx_strand_id
1 'polypeptide(L)'
;MKEITRVHIAKQPYDIEVEAKKDLEKYMKKLELYAGDEEILADIEIRITELLAEAGVEKGGVITSAEVASVRERLGEPEEFASENQAVVEDEPAQRPVKRLFRDMDGALLGGVLKGVATFFGIDVVWVRLIFIILLFASFGTASLVYILLWIVVPPARTTAEKLQLAGKPVTLAAMREQATNDEVVPSTRAALVFKKFLFIAAEIAAIIVAIGALLATIGVVVGLNMSGEMSVILNGSSEYKWMPWAALGLFVLSGLLLSLLAALAAFALCKRQFTKRMGVGVVAIIIGGIVASGGGAAIIVGYSQLATNAAQAAMTTHKVALPELADVRNVVSIAHSASGQEMGDYDQMTIIYIATDGAPRYELQTQFEQRTPSIVVNGDTARISLKAVGRQVYHFGYVQPQLRIYGPALDSVDVQQGDFQYIGPEQQTQDHLTVKGEGANSVTVYGTYNTVEVSGGNSVDVSMSSVHSLKVNLEKHLSHVKAGVVYDLFVTNPEVCSVYLFSDEPQRTVSVRGVSSGQMTYNGLVGPVKQYETPCGAVTVGKENIDEDE
;
A
#
# COMPACT_ATOMS: atom_id res chain seq x y z
N MET A 1 -26.41 -73.86 53.57
CA MET A 1 -25.64 -72.60 53.49
C MET A 1 -24.37 -72.93 52.74
N LYS A 2 -24.07 -72.19 51.68
CA LYS A 2 -22.77 -72.27 51.00
C LYS A 2 -21.76 -71.48 51.82
N GLU A 3 -20.55 -71.99 51.92
CA GLU A 3 -19.47 -71.35 52.68
C GLU A 3 -18.94 -70.14 51.89
N ILE A 4 -18.80 -68.99 52.56
CA ILE A 4 -18.41 -67.71 51.97
C ILE A 4 -17.07 -67.28 52.57
N THR A 5 -16.17 -66.77 51.74
CA THR A 5 -14.86 -66.25 52.12
C THR A 5 -14.61 -64.89 51.47
N ARG A 6 -13.49 -64.22 51.74
CA ARG A 6 -13.19 -62.89 51.19
C ARG A 6 -12.11 -62.94 50.12
N VAL A 7 -12.26 -62.14 49.06
CA VAL A 7 -11.30 -61.94 47.98
C VAL A 7 -11.12 -60.45 47.67
N HIS A 8 -9.99 -60.08 47.08
CA HIS A 8 -9.75 -58.72 46.58
C HIS A 8 -9.47 -58.76 45.08
N ILE A 9 -10.16 -57.92 44.30
CA ILE A 9 -10.02 -57.79 42.85
C ILE A 9 -9.82 -56.30 42.55
N ALA A 10 -8.75 -55.90 41.85
CA ALA A 10 -8.41 -54.49 41.60
C ALA A 10 -8.38 -53.63 42.89
N LYS A 11 -7.86 -54.19 43.99
CA LYS A 11 -7.84 -53.59 45.34
C LYS A 11 -9.23 -53.33 45.95
N GLN A 12 -10.30 -53.92 45.43
CA GLN A 12 -11.65 -53.85 45.99
C GLN A 12 -12.04 -55.17 46.70
N PRO A 13 -12.59 -55.12 47.93
CA PRO A 13 -12.99 -56.32 48.67
C PRO A 13 -14.38 -56.83 48.22
N TYR A 14 -14.50 -58.15 48.08
CA TYR A 14 -15.75 -58.87 47.85
C TYR A 14 -15.84 -60.10 48.76
N ASP A 15 -17.05 -60.44 49.19
CA ASP A 15 -17.31 -61.75 49.78
C ASP A 15 -17.65 -62.72 48.62
N ILE A 16 -17.24 -63.98 48.66
CA ILE A 16 -17.33 -64.93 47.54
C ILE A 16 -17.58 -66.34 48.04
N GLU A 17 -18.44 -67.09 47.37
CA GLU A 17 -18.64 -68.52 47.65
C GLU A 17 -17.34 -69.30 47.40
N VAL A 18 -17.01 -70.28 48.25
CA VAL A 18 -15.75 -71.04 48.13
C VAL A 18 -15.58 -71.71 46.76
N GLU A 19 -16.68 -72.19 46.16
CA GLU A 19 -16.68 -72.78 44.83
C GLU A 19 -16.40 -71.73 43.74
N ALA A 20 -17.09 -70.58 43.80
CA ALA A 20 -16.90 -69.45 42.89
C ALA A 20 -15.48 -68.88 42.96
N LYS A 21 -14.89 -68.83 44.15
CA LYS A 21 -13.50 -68.39 44.36
C LYS A 21 -12.52 -69.28 43.60
N LYS A 22 -12.69 -70.60 43.69
CA LYS A 22 -11.82 -71.56 43.01
C LYS A 22 -11.87 -71.39 41.49
N ASP A 23 -13.05 -71.15 40.95
CA ASP A 23 -13.24 -70.93 39.51
C ASP A 23 -12.65 -69.60 39.04
N LEU A 24 -12.87 -68.54 39.82
CA LEU A 24 -12.32 -67.22 39.52
C LEU A 24 -10.79 -67.21 39.62
N GLU A 25 -10.19 -67.81 40.65
CA GLU A 25 -8.73 -67.92 40.79
C GLU A 25 -8.11 -68.75 39.65
N LYS A 26 -8.77 -69.84 39.23
CA LYS A 26 -8.32 -70.64 38.09
C LYS A 26 -8.34 -69.83 36.80
N TYR A 27 -9.34 -68.99 36.61
CA TYR A 27 -9.48 -68.11 35.46
C TYR A 27 -8.46 -66.97 35.49
N MET A 28 -8.28 -66.29 36.63
CA MET A 28 -7.26 -65.25 36.84
C MET A 28 -5.84 -65.78 36.61
N LYS A 29 -5.53 -66.98 37.12
CA LYS A 29 -4.22 -67.61 36.90
C LYS A 29 -3.94 -67.95 35.44
N LYS A 30 -4.97 -68.28 34.66
CA LYS A 30 -4.83 -68.41 33.20
C LYS A 30 -4.54 -67.04 32.59
N LEU A 31 -5.30 -66.00 32.96
CA LEU A 31 -5.09 -64.64 32.46
C LEU A 31 -3.67 -64.12 32.76
N GLU A 32 -3.13 -64.36 33.96
CA GLU A 32 -1.75 -64.05 34.32
C GLU A 32 -0.73 -64.68 33.37
N LEU A 33 -0.96 -65.94 32.96
CA LEU A 33 -0.07 -66.67 32.07
C LEU A 33 -0.04 -66.07 30.65
N TYR A 34 -1.14 -65.46 30.20
CA TYR A 34 -1.30 -64.90 28.85
C TYR A 34 -1.09 -63.38 28.77
N ALA A 35 -1.37 -62.65 29.84
CA ALA A 35 -1.25 -61.19 29.88
C ALA A 35 0.21 -60.72 29.87
N GLY A 36 1.14 -61.48 30.46
CA GLY A 36 2.59 -61.25 30.39
C GLY A 36 3.11 -59.96 31.07
N ASP A 37 2.22 -59.09 31.56
CA ASP A 37 2.50 -57.78 32.13
C ASP A 37 1.54 -57.48 33.29
N GLU A 38 2.08 -56.98 34.41
CA GLU A 38 1.36 -56.70 35.66
C GLU A 38 0.35 -55.55 35.50
N GLU A 39 0.58 -54.62 34.56
CA GLU A 39 -0.35 -53.52 34.25
C GLU A 39 -1.61 -54.01 33.51
N ILE A 40 -1.45 -54.97 32.60
CA ILE A 40 -2.59 -55.58 31.86
C ILE A 40 -3.48 -56.36 32.80
N LEU A 41 -2.87 -57.12 33.71
CA LEU A 41 -3.62 -57.85 34.73
C LEU A 41 -4.43 -56.89 35.60
N ALA A 42 -3.85 -55.74 35.99
CA ALA A 42 -4.55 -54.73 36.77
C ALA A 42 -5.76 -54.15 36.02
N ASP A 43 -5.65 -53.88 34.72
CA ASP A 43 -6.77 -53.41 33.89
C ASP A 43 -7.86 -54.49 33.73
N ILE A 44 -7.47 -55.75 33.56
CA ILE A 44 -8.40 -56.88 33.49
C ILE A 44 -9.14 -57.05 34.82
N GLU A 45 -8.45 -56.92 35.96
CA GLU A 45 -9.09 -56.93 37.27
C GLU A 45 -10.11 -55.80 37.42
N ILE A 46 -9.79 -54.59 36.94
CA ILE A 46 -10.73 -53.46 36.94
C ILE A 46 -11.97 -53.82 36.11
N ARG A 47 -11.78 -54.38 34.91
CA ARG A 47 -12.89 -54.81 34.05
C ARG A 47 -13.75 -55.90 34.70
N ILE A 48 -13.15 -56.83 35.43
CA ILE A 48 -13.89 -57.84 36.19
C ILE A 48 -14.77 -57.17 37.26
N THR A 49 -14.28 -56.14 37.96
CA THR A 49 -15.12 -55.40 38.92
C THR A 49 -16.27 -54.65 38.25
N GLU A 50 -16.08 -54.13 37.04
CA GLU A 50 -17.16 -53.51 36.25
C GLU A 50 -18.22 -54.54 35.83
N LEU A 51 -17.81 -55.71 35.34
CA LEU A 51 -18.72 -56.78 34.92
C LEU A 51 -19.51 -57.36 36.10
N LEU A 52 -18.88 -57.47 37.27
CA LEU A 52 -19.58 -57.86 38.51
C LEU A 52 -20.65 -56.82 38.89
N ALA A 53 -20.37 -55.53 38.76
CA ALA A 53 -21.35 -54.47 38.99
C ALA A 53 -22.50 -54.52 37.97
N GLU A 54 -22.21 -54.77 36.69
CA GLU A 54 -23.23 -54.98 35.65
C GLU A 54 -24.08 -56.25 35.87
N ALA A 55 -23.51 -57.28 36.52
CA ALA A 55 -24.21 -58.49 36.93
C ALA A 55 -25.05 -58.30 38.21
N GLY A 56 -25.04 -57.10 38.80
CA GLY A 56 -25.81 -56.75 39.99
C GLY A 56 -25.10 -57.01 41.32
N VAL A 57 -23.79 -57.29 41.31
CA VAL A 57 -22.99 -57.44 42.52
C VAL A 57 -22.51 -56.06 43.00
N GLU A 58 -23.05 -55.61 44.12
CA GLU A 58 -22.60 -54.36 44.75
C GLU A 58 -21.19 -54.50 45.35
N LYS A 59 -20.52 -53.37 45.62
CA LYS A 59 -19.19 -53.36 46.26
C LYS A 59 -19.27 -54.00 47.65
N GLY A 60 -18.53 -55.09 47.87
CA GLY A 60 -18.62 -55.88 49.10
C GLY A 60 -19.77 -56.89 49.13
N GLY A 61 -20.52 -57.03 48.04
CA GLY A 61 -21.53 -58.07 47.85
C GLY A 61 -20.94 -59.47 47.73
N VAL A 62 -21.81 -60.49 47.75
CA VAL A 62 -21.43 -61.90 47.67
C VAL A 62 -21.37 -62.34 46.21
N ILE A 63 -20.20 -62.78 45.75
CA ILE A 63 -19.98 -63.35 44.42
C ILE A 63 -20.35 -64.84 44.42
N THR A 64 -21.26 -65.24 43.53
CA THR A 64 -21.71 -66.62 43.31
C THR A 64 -21.13 -67.20 42.02
N SER A 65 -21.20 -68.53 41.85
CA SER A 65 -20.69 -69.19 40.63
C SER A 65 -21.42 -68.73 39.36
N ALA A 66 -22.66 -68.23 39.47
CA ALA A 66 -23.41 -67.70 38.33
C ALA A 66 -22.81 -66.38 37.83
N GLU A 67 -22.38 -65.50 38.74
CA GLU A 67 -21.74 -64.23 38.37
C GLU A 67 -20.35 -64.46 37.80
N VAL A 68 -19.58 -65.41 38.35
CA VAL A 68 -18.27 -65.80 37.77
C VAL A 68 -18.45 -66.36 36.36
N ALA A 69 -19.50 -67.14 36.09
CA ALA A 69 -19.82 -67.60 34.75
C ALA A 69 -20.18 -66.44 33.80
N SER A 70 -20.99 -65.49 34.25
CA SER A 70 -21.31 -64.27 33.46
C SER A 70 -20.09 -63.41 33.18
N VAL A 71 -19.14 -63.31 34.11
CA VAL A 71 -17.89 -62.59 33.90
C VAL A 71 -17.05 -63.31 32.84
N ARG A 72 -16.91 -64.64 32.92
CA ARG A 72 -16.17 -65.44 31.93
C ARG A 72 -16.79 -65.37 30.53
N GLU A 73 -18.12 -65.41 30.43
CA GLU A 73 -18.83 -65.31 29.16
C GLU A 73 -18.62 -63.94 28.49
N ARG A 74 -18.66 -62.84 29.26
CA ARG A 74 -18.50 -61.49 28.73
C ARG A 74 -17.05 -61.10 28.48
N LEU A 75 -16.13 -61.63 29.29
CA LEU A 75 -14.70 -61.33 29.15
C LEU A 75 -14.04 -62.24 28.10
N GLY A 76 -14.52 -63.46 27.89
CA GLY A 76 -13.98 -64.43 26.93
C GLY A 76 -13.02 -65.44 27.58
N GLU A 77 -12.67 -66.51 26.87
CA GLU A 77 -11.70 -67.49 27.38
C GLU A 77 -10.26 -67.02 27.13
N PRO A 78 -9.31 -67.20 28.08
CA PRO A 78 -7.94 -66.68 27.98
C PRO A 78 -7.18 -67.17 26.72
N GLU A 79 -7.60 -68.32 26.19
CA GLU A 79 -7.02 -68.95 24.99
C GLU A 79 -7.46 -68.28 23.68
N GLU A 80 -8.63 -67.61 23.65
CA GLU A 80 -9.13 -66.85 22.49
C GLU A 80 -8.35 -65.54 22.26
N PHE A 81 -7.73 -65.01 23.33
CA PHE A 81 -6.84 -63.84 23.23
C PHE A 81 -5.50 -64.18 22.56
N ALA A 82 -5.11 -65.46 22.54
CA ALA A 82 -3.84 -65.92 21.98
C ALA A 82 -3.95 -66.36 20.50
N SER A 83 -5.16 -66.59 19.98
CA SER A 83 -5.34 -66.99 18.59
C SER A 83 -5.47 -65.77 17.66
N GLU A 84 -4.32 -65.18 17.30
CA GLU A 84 -4.21 -64.40 16.07
C GLU A 84 -4.39 -65.34 14.86
N ASN A 85 -5.62 -65.42 14.34
CA ASN A 85 -5.98 -65.53 12.92
C ASN A 85 -7.36 -66.19 12.77
N GLN A 86 -8.41 -65.37 12.61
CA GLN A 86 -9.42 -65.65 11.58
C GLN A 86 -10.30 -64.44 11.25
N ALA A 87 -10.32 -64.18 9.95
CA ALA A 87 -11.42 -63.67 9.13
C ALA A 87 -12.06 -62.32 9.49
N VAL A 88 -11.75 -61.35 8.62
CA VAL A 88 -12.61 -60.22 8.27
C VAL A 88 -14.05 -60.70 8.07
N VAL A 89 -14.93 -60.29 8.98
CA VAL A 89 -16.37 -60.22 8.73
C VAL A 89 -16.67 -58.76 8.42
N GLU A 90 -16.78 -58.46 7.13
CA GLU A 90 -17.42 -57.23 6.63
C GLU A 90 -18.94 -57.41 6.78
N ASP A 91 -19.56 -56.68 7.72
CA ASP A 91 -20.57 -55.65 7.43
C ASP A 91 -21.16 -55.07 8.73
N GLU A 92 -20.59 -53.94 9.16
CA GLU A 92 -21.25 -52.88 9.94
C GLU A 92 -20.48 -51.61 9.57
N PRO A 93 -21.12 -50.47 9.24
CA PRO A 93 -20.41 -49.30 8.77
C PRO A 93 -19.60 -48.70 9.93
N ALA A 94 -18.33 -49.10 10.04
CA ALA A 94 -17.38 -48.51 10.96
C ALA A 94 -17.36 -47.00 10.69
N GLN A 95 -17.85 -46.24 11.66
CA GLN A 95 -17.86 -44.79 11.64
C GLN A 95 -16.46 -44.31 11.26
N ARG A 96 -16.35 -43.58 10.14
CA ARG A 96 -15.07 -42.99 9.73
C ARG A 96 -14.53 -42.18 10.92
N PRO A 97 -13.29 -42.43 11.38
CA PRO A 97 -12.75 -41.75 12.55
C PRO A 97 -12.85 -40.24 12.33
N VAL A 98 -13.58 -39.56 13.22
CA VAL A 98 -13.84 -38.12 13.09
C VAL A 98 -12.53 -37.38 13.35
N LYS A 99 -11.91 -36.89 12.27
CA LYS A 99 -10.67 -36.11 12.37
C LYS A 99 -10.98 -34.71 12.89
N ARG A 100 -10.31 -34.30 13.96
CA ARG A 100 -10.44 -32.95 14.55
C ARG A 100 -9.07 -32.30 14.65
N LEU A 101 -9.03 -31.00 14.34
CA LEU A 101 -7.78 -30.24 14.44
C LEU A 101 -7.51 -29.87 15.89
N PHE A 102 -6.36 -30.31 16.38
CA PHE A 102 -5.81 -29.99 17.68
C PHE A 102 -4.38 -29.48 17.51
N ARG A 103 -3.90 -28.64 18.44
CA ARG A 103 -2.48 -28.31 18.49
C ARG A 103 -1.74 -29.41 19.24
N ASP A 104 -0.71 -29.93 18.61
CA ASP A 104 0.11 -31.04 19.10
C ASP A 104 1.25 -30.48 19.94
N MET A 105 1.28 -30.84 21.23
CA MET A 105 2.22 -30.29 22.22
C MET A 105 3.53 -31.08 22.27
N ASP A 106 3.57 -32.31 21.77
CA ASP A 106 4.75 -33.16 21.87
C ASP A 106 5.79 -32.71 20.84
N GLY A 107 6.99 -32.33 21.25
CA GLY A 107 7.96 -31.74 20.32
C GLY A 107 7.47 -30.43 19.66
N ALA A 108 6.51 -29.73 20.28
CA ALA A 108 6.09 -28.40 19.89
C ALA A 108 7.20 -27.37 20.12
N LEU A 109 7.41 -26.46 19.16
CA LEU A 109 8.40 -25.38 19.27
C LEU A 109 7.77 -24.08 19.80
N LEU A 110 6.71 -23.64 19.14
CA LEU A 110 5.83 -22.55 19.56
C LEU A 110 4.41 -23.10 19.46
N GLY A 111 3.64 -23.02 20.54
CA GLY A 111 2.20 -23.25 20.61
C GLY A 111 1.65 -24.63 20.19
N GLY A 112 2.40 -25.46 19.46
CA GLY A 112 1.97 -26.75 18.90
C GLY A 112 1.16 -26.65 17.59
N VAL A 113 0.89 -25.44 17.09
CA VAL A 113 -0.07 -25.20 15.99
C VAL A 113 0.43 -25.80 14.67
N LEU A 114 1.65 -25.48 14.24
CA LEU A 114 2.19 -26.00 12.97
C LEU A 114 2.37 -27.52 12.99
N LYS A 115 2.65 -28.12 14.16
CA LYS A 115 2.71 -29.58 14.31
C LYS A 115 1.32 -30.19 14.22
N GLY A 116 0.34 -29.60 14.90
CA GLY A 116 -1.06 -29.98 14.79
C GLY A 116 -1.57 -29.96 13.35
N VAL A 117 -1.29 -28.88 12.62
CA VAL A 117 -1.61 -28.76 11.18
C VAL A 117 -0.91 -29.83 10.36
N ALA A 118 0.40 -30.06 10.58
CA ALA A 118 1.15 -31.08 9.87
C ALA A 118 0.56 -32.49 10.07
N THR A 119 0.28 -32.88 11.32
CA THR A 119 -0.33 -34.16 11.67
C THR A 119 -1.76 -34.29 11.12
N PHE A 120 -2.53 -33.21 11.15
CA PHE A 120 -3.89 -33.18 10.59
C PHE A 120 -3.90 -33.38 9.08
N PHE A 121 -2.92 -32.86 8.34
CA PHE A 121 -2.81 -33.06 6.89
C PHE A 121 -1.95 -34.26 6.48
N GLY A 122 -1.27 -34.92 7.43
CA GLY A 122 -0.37 -36.04 7.14
C GLY A 122 0.91 -35.63 6.41
N ILE A 123 1.36 -34.38 6.59
CA ILE A 123 2.56 -33.81 5.95
C ILE A 123 3.69 -33.76 6.97
N ASP A 124 4.94 -33.85 6.54
CA ASP A 124 6.10 -33.63 7.42
C ASP A 124 6.08 -32.20 8.00
N VAL A 125 6.22 -32.10 9.33
CA VAL A 125 6.19 -30.84 10.07
C VAL A 125 7.29 -29.87 9.63
N VAL A 126 8.41 -30.37 9.10
CA VAL A 126 9.51 -29.54 8.61
C VAL A 126 9.07 -28.71 7.40
N TRP A 127 8.32 -29.29 6.46
CA TRP A 127 7.81 -28.57 5.29
C TRP A 127 6.79 -27.51 5.66
N VAL A 128 5.88 -27.83 6.58
CA VAL A 128 4.89 -26.87 7.09
C VAL A 128 5.57 -25.69 7.78
N ARG A 129 6.64 -25.93 8.55
CA ARG A 129 7.45 -24.88 9.18
C ARG A 129 8.19 -24.03 8.13
N LEU A 130 8.74 -24.65 7.09
CA LEU A 130 9.46 -23.93 6.03
C LEU A 130 8.53 -22.97 5.27
N ILE A 131 7.37 -23.45 4.85
CA ILE A 131 6.35 -22.65 4.17
C ILE A 131 5.92 -21.48 5.06
N PHE A 132 5.72 -21.73 6.35
CA PHE A 132 5.36 -20.68 7.30
C PHE A 132 6.44 -19.59 7.43
N ILE A 133 7.73 -19.95 7.46
CA ILE A 133 8.83 -18.98 7.49
C ILE A 133 8.86 -18.15 6.20
N ILE A 134 8.70 -18.79 5.04
CA ILE A 134 8.66 -18.07 3.75
C ILE A 134 7.47 -17.09 3.75
N LEU A 135 6.29 -17.54 4.17
CA LEU A 135 5.10 -16.71 4.28
C LEU A 135 5.28 -15.56 5.28
N LEU A 136 6.00 -15.75 6.37
CA LEU A 136 6.28 -14.70 7.35
C LEU A 136 6.98 -13.51 6.69
N PHE A 137 7.98 -13.76 5.86
CA PHE A 137 8.72 -12.71 5.15
C PHE A 137 7.95 -12.20 3.91
N ALA A 138 7.32 -13.09 3.14
CA ALA A 138 6.57 -12.71 1.94
C ALA A 138 5.32 -11.88 2.25
N SER A 139 4.70 -12.09 3.42
CA SER A 139 3.48 -11.37 3.85
C SER A 139 3.76 -10.15 4.72
N PHE A 140 5.00 -9.65 4.80
CA PHE A 140 5.38 -8.53 5.67
C PHE A 140 4.92 -8.72 7.14
N GLY A 141 4.98 -9.94 7.66
CA GLY A 141 4.60 -10.26 9.04
C GLY A 141 3.11 -10.58 9.26
N THR A 142 2.23 -10.46 8.26
CA THR A 142 0.80 -10.77 8.40
C THR A 142 0.54 -12.22 8.81
N ALA A 143 1.38 -13.16 8.36
CA ALA A 143 1.32 -14.57 8.76
C ALA A 143 1.50 -14.80 10.28
N SER A 144 2.18 -13.88 11.00
CA SER A 144 2.33 -13.98 12.45
C SER A 144 1.00 -13.75 13.19
N LEU A 145 0.14 -12.86 12.68
CA LEU A 145 -1.17 -12.60 13.25
C LEU A 145 -2.11 -13.80 13.08
N VAL A 146 -2.08 -14.41 11.89
CA VAL A 146 -2.84 -15.64 11.60
C VAL A 146 -2.41 -16.77 12.53
N TYR A 147 -1.11 -16.89 12.79
CA TYR A 147 -0.58 -17.88 13.72
C TYR A 147 -1.05 -17.66 15.16
N ILE A 148 -1.06 -16.42 15.65
CA ILE A 148 -1.57 -16.09 17.00
C ILE A 148 -3.07 -16.40 17.09
N LEU A 149 -3.84 -16.07 16.05
CA LEU A 149 -5.27 -16.38 15.99
C LEU A 149 -5.51 -17.90 16.08
N LEU A 150 -4.80 -18.69 15.26
CA LEU A 150 -4.88 -20.15 15.32
C LEU A 150 -4.44 -20.70 16.68
N TRP A 151 -3.46 -20.06 17.34
CA TRP A 151 -3.00 -20.49 18.67
C TRP A 151 -4.06 -20.29 19.76
N ILE A 152 -4.89 -19.24 19.65
CA ILE A 152 -6.00 -18.98 20.58
C ILE A 152 -7.20 -19.89 20.27
N VAL A 153 -7.55 -20.07 19.00
CA VAL A 153 -8.75 -20.81 18.57
C VAL A 153 -8.57 -22.33 18.66
N VAL A 154 -7.38 -22.86 18.35
CA VAL A 154 -7.16 -24.31 18.29
C VAL A 154 -6.79 -24.87 19.68
N PRO A 155 -7.59 -25.79 20.25
CA PRO A 155 -7.31 -26.38 21.56
C PRO A 155 -6.14 -27.38 21.53
N PRO A 156 -5.38 -27.54 22.63
CA PRO A 156 -4.29 -28.52 22.74
C PRO A 156 -4.82 -29.95 22.91
N ALA A 157 -4.22 -30.92 22.20
CA ALA A 157 -4.44 -32.34 22.45
C ALA A 157 -3.72 -32.76 23.74
N ARG A 158 -4.47 -33.19 24.75
CA ARG A 158 -3.95 -33.62 26.06
C ARG A 158 -4.07 -35.12 26.28
N THR A 159 -5.08 -35.76 25.69
CA THR A 159 -5.34 -37.19 25.87
C THR A 159 -4.84 -38.00 24.66
N THR A 160 -4.51 -39.28 24.88
CA THR A 160 -4.11 -40.21 23.82
C THR A 160 -5.21 -40.35 22.76
N ALA A 161 -6.47 -40.30 23.19
CA ALA A 161 -7.63 -40.30 22.29
C ALA A 161 -7.67 -39.06 21.38
N GLU A 162 -7.43 -37.86 21.90
CA GLU A 162 -7.37 -36.62 21.10
C GLU A 162 -6.20 -36.63 20.10
N LYS A 163 -5.06 -37.21 20.48
CA LYS A 163 -3.91 -37.39 19.57
C LYS A 163 -4.22 -38.36 18.43
N LEU A 164 -4.92 -39.45 18.72
CA LEU A 164 -5.40 -40.38 17.70
C LEU A 164 -6.44 -39.72 16.78
N GLN A 165 -7.34 -38.89 17.32
CA GLN A 165 -8.29 -38.09 16.54
C GLN A 165 -7.59 -37.04 15.64
N LEU A 166 -6.50 -36.42 16.11
CA LEU A 166 -5.68 -35.51 15.31
C LEU A 166 -5.02 -36.24 14.13
N ALA A 167 -4.47 -37.42 14.38
CA ALA A 167 -3.85 -38.26 13.36
C ALA A 167 -4.89 -38.89 12.42
N GLY A 168 -6.16 -38.97 12.82
CA GLY A 168 -7.22 -39.68 12.09
C GLY A 168 -7.15 -41.20 12.24
N LYS A 169 -6.51 -41.69 13.30
CA LYS A 169 -6.46 -43.11 13.67
C LYS A 169 -7.70 -43.49 14.49
N PRO A 170 -8.20 -44.74 14.41
CA PRO A 170 -9.33 -45.18 15.22
C PRO A 170 -8.98 -45.14 16.71
N VAL A 171 -9.91 -44.70 17.55
CA VAL A 171 -9.74 -44.63 19.01
C VAL A 171 -10.08 -45.99 19.60
N THR A 172 -9.20 -46.98 19.40
CA THR A 172 -9.29 -48.32 20.01
C THR A 172 -8.21 -48.52 21.07
N LEU A 173 -8.41 -49.44 22.00
CA LEU A 173 -7.44 -49.74 23.06
C LEU A 173 -6.07 -50.14 22.50
N ALA A 174 -6.05 -50.92 21.42
CA ALA A 174 -4.82 -51.30 20.73
C ALA A 174 -4.07 -50.08 20.16
N ALA A 175 -4.77 -49.15 19.49
CA ALA A 175 -4.18 -47.94 18.94
C ALA A 175 -3.74 -46.95 20.04
N MET A 176 -4.46 -46.91 21.17
CA MET A 176 -4.07 -46.11 22.35
C MET A 176 -2.79 -46.65 23.00
N ARG A 177 -2.65 -47.97 23.11
CA ARG A 177 -1.44 -48.62 23.65
C ARG A 177 -0.22 -48.39 22.74
N GLU A 178 -0.41 -48.56 21.43
CA GLU A 178 0.64 -48.33 20.42
C GLU A 178 1.08 -46.86 20.39
N GLN A 179 0.15 -45.90 20.54
CA GLN A 179 0.51 -44.49 20.58
C GLN A 179 1.22 -44.10 21.89
N ALA A 180 0.81 -44.67 23.02
CA ALA A 180 1.42 -44.40 24.33
C ALA A 180 2.90 -44.86 24.38
N THR A 181 3.21 -46.03 23.83
CA THR A 181 4.60 -46.52 23.73
C THR A 181 5.46 -45.71 22.77
N ASN A 182 4.89 -45.19 21.68
CA ASN A 182 5.61 -44.33 20.73
C ASN A 182 5.92 -42.94 21.29
N ASP A 183 5.06 -42.37 22.13
CA ASP A 183 5.25 -41.05 22.73
C ASP A 183 6.46 -41.03 23.70
N GLU A 184 6.81 -42.16 24.32
CA GLU A 184 7.96 -42.28 25.24
C GLU A 184 9.33 -42.21 24.53
N VAL A 185 9.40 -42.54 23.24
CA VAL A 185 10.67 -42.81 22.54
C VAL A 185 11.25 -41.58 21.81
N VAL A 186 10.56 -40.44 21.73
CA VAL A 186 11.00 -39.30 20.90
C VAL A 186 11.86 -38.29 21.68
N PRO A 187 13.19 -38.17 21.42
CA PRO A 187 14.02 -37.17 22.07
C PRO A 187 13.80 -35.81 21.39
N SER A 188 13.08 -34.91 22.06
CA SER A 188 12.75 -33.54 21.62
C SER A 188 13.98 -32.65 21.26
N THR A 189 15.16 -33.03 21.73
CA THR A 189 16.41 -32.27 21.61
C THR A 189 17.00 -32.22 20.20
N ARG A 190 16.88 -33.27 19.38
CA ARG A 190 17.46 -33.27 18.02
C ARG A 190 16.70 -32.36 17.05
N ALA A 191 15.36 -32.40 17.06
CA ALA A 191 14.53 -31.59 16.18
C ALA A 191 14.68 -30.08 16.46
N ALA A 192 14.73 -29.70 17.74
CA ALA A 192 14.96 -28.32 18.15
C ALA A 192 16.33 -27.78 17.70
N LEU A 193 17.37 -28.62 17.74
CA LEU A 193 18.73 -28.24 17.33
C LEU A 193 18.83 -28.00 15.81
N VAL A 194 18.22 -28.88 14.99
CA VAL A 194 18.20 -28.76 13.53
C VAL A 194 17.42 -27.52 13.09
N PHE A 195 16.25 -27.30 13.69
CA PHE A 195 15.43 -26.11 13.41
C PHE A 195 16.14 -24.82 13.84
N LYS A 196 16.81 -24.82 15.00
CA LYS A 196 17.61 -23.68 15.44
C LYS A 196 18.70 -23.36 14.42
N LYS A 197 19.44 -24.36 13.92
CA LYS A 197 20.44 -24.15 12.83
C LYS A 197 19.81 -23.57 11.56
N PHE A 198 18.63 -24.06 11.18
CA PHE A 198 17.92 -23.59 9.98
C PHE A 198 17.46 -22.13 10.09
N LEU A 199 16.86 -21.73 11.23
CA LEU A 199 16.46 -20.34 11.48
C LEU A 199 17.64 -19.37 11.40
N PHE A 200 18.82 -19.78 11.86
CA PHE A 200 20.02 -18.95 11.74
C PHE A 200 20.48 -18.78 10.30
N ILE A 201 20.46 -19.85 9.50
CA ILE A 201 20.80 -19.79 8.06
C ILE A 201 19.79 -18.89 7.32
N ALA A 202 18.49 -19.02 7.62
CA ALA A 202 17.45 -18.18 7.03
C ALA A 202 17.63 -16.69 7.39
N ALA A 203 17.98 -16.39 8.65
CA ALA A 203 18.26 -15.02 9.09
C ALA A 203 19.53 -14.44 8.44
N GLU A 204 20.55 -15.26 8.18
CA GLU A 204 21.75 -14.87 7.44
C GLU A 204 21.42 -14.50 5.99
N ILE A 205 20.67 -15.36 5.29
CA ILE A 205 20.25 -15.11 3.91
C ILE A 205 19.40 -13.83 3.84
N ALA A 206 18.47 -13.65 4.77
CA ALA A 206 17.64 -12.44 4.85
C ALA A 206 18.50 -11.18 5.05
N ALA A 207 19.50 -11.22 5.94
CA ALA A 207 20.39 -10.07 6.17
C ALA A 207 21.25 -9.74 4.93
N ILE A 208 21.72 -10.75 4.19
CA ILE A 208 22.44 -10.57 2.92
C ILE A 208 21.53 -9.94 1.85
N ILE A 209 20.29 -10.42 1.72
CA ILE A 209 19.31 -9.86 0.78
C ILE A 209 19.02 -8.39 1.10
N VAL A 210 18.84 -8.06 2.38
CA VAL A 210 18.63 -6.68 2.84
C VAL A 210 19.86 -5.80 2.52
N ALA A 211 21.07 -6.31 2.73
CA ALA A 211 22.31 -5.59 2.39
C ALA A 211 22.41 -5.31 0.88
N ILE A 212 22.13 -6.31 0.04
CA ILE A 212 22.14 -6.18 -1.42
C ILE A 212 21.04 -5.22 -1.87
N GLY A 213 19.83 -5.34 -1.31
CA GLY A 213 18.71 -4.46 -1.62
C GLY A 213 18.99 -3.00 -1.26
N ALA A 214 19.60 -2.75 -0.10
CA ALA A 214 20.03 -1.40 0.31
C ALA A 214 21.08 -0.81 -0.65
N LEU A 215 22.05 -1.62 -1.08
CA LEU A 215 23.07 -1.20 -2.02
C LEU A 215 22.47 -0.91 -3.41
N LEU A 216 21.59 -1.77 -3.92
CA LEU A 216 20.87 -1.53 -5.17
C LEU A 216 19.97 -0.31 -5.10
N ALA A 217 19.30 -0.06 -3.98
CA ALA A 217 18.49 1.14 -3.78
C ALA A 217 19.34 2.41 -3.83
N THR A 218 20.52 2.42 -3.20
CA THR A 218 21.44 3.57 -3.27
C THR A 218 21.95 3.83 -4.68
N ILE A 219 22.27 2.78 -5.44
CA ILE A 219 22.63 2.88 -6.85
C ILE A 219 21.43 3.39 -7.67
N GLY A 220 20.23 2.87 -7.40
CA GLY A 220 18.99 3.28 -8.06
C GLY A 220 18.66 4.75 -7.86
N VAL A 221 18.87 5.30 -6.65
CA VAL A 221 18.73 6.73 -6.38
C VAL A 221 19.75 7.54 -7.19
N VAL A 222 21.02 7.13 -7.18
CA VAL A 222 22.06 7.83 -7.96
C VAL A 222 21.76 7.79 -9.46
N VAL A 223 21.38 6.64 -10.01
CA VAL A 223 21.01 6.49 -11.42
C VAL A 223 19.73 7.27 -11.74
N GLY A 224 18.73 7.26 -10.84
CA GLY A 224 17.50 8.03 -10.96
C GLY A 224 17.76 9.53 -11.06
N LEU A 225 18.62 10.07 -10.20
CA LEU A 225 19.06 11.47 -10.24
C LEU A 225 19.87 11.81 -11.51
N ASN A 226 20.55 10.82 -12.12
CA ASN A 226 21.19 10.99 -13.42
C ASN A 226 20.18 11.01 -14.58
N MET A 227 19.18 10.13 -14.53
CA MET A 227 18.18 9.99 -15.59
C MET A 227 17.13 11.11 -15.59
N SER A 228 16.82 11.68 -14.42
CA SER A 228 15.91 12.83 -14.30
C SER A 228 16.45 14.12 -14.95
N GLY A 229 17.71 14.11 -15.42
CA GLY A 229 18.37 15.30 -15.93
C GLY A 229 18.83 16.26 -14.82
N GLU A 230 18.54 15.98 -13.55
CA GLU A 230 19.02 16.78 -12.41
C GLU A 230 20.56 16.77 -12.32
N MET A 231 21.22 15.67 -12.68
CA MET A 231 22.68 15.64 -12.80
C MET A 231 23.25 16.65 -13.81
N SER A 232 22.48 17.02 -14.84
CA SER A 232 22.92 18.07 -15.77
C SER A 232 22.91 19.46 -15.13
N VAL A 233 22.04 19.69 -14.13
CA VAL A 233 22.04 20.90 -13.28
C VAL A 233 23.29 20.92 -12.40
N ILE A 234 23.62 19.79 -11.80
CA ILE A 234 24.83 19.59 -10.97
C ILE A 234 26.12 19.90 -11.75
N LEU A 235 26.18 19.49 -13.01
CA LEU A 235 27.36 19.65 -13.87
C LEU A 235 27.46 21.03 -14.53
N ASN A 236 26.32 21.66 -14.89
CA ASN A 236 26.29 22.89 -15.68
C ASN A 236 25.82 24.15 -14.93
N GLY A 237 25.44 24.04 -13.65
CA GLY A 237 24.99 25.17 -12.83
C GLY A 237 26.04 26.28 -12.66
N SER A 238 25.57 27.47 -12.24
CA SER A 238 26.39 28.68 -12.02
C SER A 238 27.69 28.38 -11.25
N SER A 239 28.79 29.00 -11.69
CA SER A 239 30.19 28.64 -11.40
C SER A 239 30.59 28.54 -9.93
N GLU A 240 29.84 29.10 -8.99
CA GLU A 240 30.24 29.22 -7.59
C GLU A 240 29.84 28.01 -6.70
N TYR A 241 28.78 27.28 -7.04
CA TYR A 241 28.20 26.23 -6.17
C TYR A 241 28.29 24.80 -6.72
N LYS A 242 29.09 24.58 -7.77
CA LYS A 242 29.22 23.28 -8.47
C LYS A 242 29.66 22.13 -7.56
N TRP A 243 30.36 22.41 -6.47
CA TRP A 243 30.86 21.38 -5.55
C TRP A 243 29.77 20.80 -4.64
N MET A 244 28.69 21.55 -4.38
CA MET A 244 27.66 21.18 -3.40
C MET A 244 26.96 19.86 -3.77
N PRO A 245 26.48 19.64 -5.01
CA PRO A 245 25.78 18.41 -5.30
C PRO A 245 26.71 17.19 -5.36
N TRP A 246 27.99 17.37 -5.71
CA TRP A 246 29.00 16.32 -5.57
C TRP A 246 29.22 15.93 -4.10
N ALA A 247 29.22 16.91 -3.19
CA ALA A 247 29.27 16.65 -1.75
C ALA A 247 28.02 15.90 -1.27
N ALA A 248 26.82 16.29 -1.74
CA ALA A 248 25.57 15.57 -1.43
C ALA A 248 25.62 14.12 -1.89
N LEU A 249 26.07 13.87 -3.13
CA LEU A 249 26.23 12.51 -3.67
C LEU A 249 27.21 11.69 -2.82
N GLY A 250 28.35 12.29 -2.43
CA GLY A 250 29.30 11.64 -1.54
C GLY A 250 28.67 11.23 -0.19
N LEU A 251 27.81 12.07 0.38
CA LEU A 251 27.09 11.78 1.62
C LEU A 251 26.03 10.68 1.45
N PHE A 252 25.29 10.66 0.34
CA PHE A 252 24.35 9.57 0.07
C PHE A 252 25.04 8.23 -0.14
N VAL A 253 26.18 8.22 -0.86
CA VAL A 253 27.02 7.02 -1.02
C VAL A 253 27.54 6.56 0.35
N LEU A 254 28.03 7.47 1.18
CA LEU A 254 28.46 7.15 2.54
C LEU A 254 27.32 6.55 3.38
N SER A 255 26.12 7.12 3.30
CA SER A 255 24.93 6.58 3.98
C SER A 255 24.61 5.16 3.50
N GLY A 256 24.68 4.88 2.20
CA GLY A 256 24.48 3.55 1.63
C GLY A 256 25.52 2.53 2.09
N LEU A 257 26.80 2.93 2.14
CA LEU A 257 27.89 2.10 2.67
C LEU A 257 27.69 1.79 4.16
N LEU A 258 27.29 2.78 4.96
CA LEU A 258 26.98 2.61 6.37
C LEU A 258 25.79 1.66 6.60
N LEU A 259 24.74 1.79 5.80
CA LEU A 259 23.60 0.86 5.85
C LEU A 259 24.00 -0.57 5.46
N SER A 260 24.86 -0.71 4.45
CA SER A 260 25.42 -2.02 4.06
C SER A 260 26.28 -2.62 5.17
N LEU A 261 27.10 -1.80 5.84
CA LEU A 261 27.90 -2.20 7.00
C LEU A 261 27.02 -2.60 8.19
N LEU A 262 25.91 -1.90 8.43
CA LEU A 262 24.94 -2.23 9.46
C LEU A 262 24.32 -3.61 9.22
N ALA A 263 23.90 -3.88 7.99
CA ALA A 263 23.35 -5.18 7.59
C ALA A 263 24.39 -6.30 7.72
N ALA A 264 25.64 -6.05 7.33
CA ALA A 264 26.74 -7.00 7.50
C ALA A 264 27.05 -7.30 8.98
N LEU A 265 27.04 -6.28 9.85
CA LEU A 265 27.21 -6.47 11.29
C LEU A 265 26.05 -7.23 11.91
N ALA A 266 24.81 -6.98 11.47
CA ALA A 266 23.64 -7.73 11.91
C ALA A 266 23.77 -9.22 11.49
N ALA A 267 24.14 -9.49 10.24
CA ALA A 267 24.41 -10.85 9.76
C ALA A 267 25.52 -11.55 10.58
N PHE A 268 26.63 -10.85 10.84
CA PHE A 268 27.75 -11.37 11.63
C PHE A 268 27.36 -11.65 13.09
N ALA A 269 26.57 -10.77 13.71
CA ALA A 269 26.07 -10.96 15.07
C ALA A 269 25.20 -12.22 15.19
N LEU A 270 24.33 -12.43 14.18
CA LEU A 270 23.48 -13.62 14.08
C LEU A 270 24.32 -14.89 13.89
N CYS A 271 25.35 -14.84 13.04
CA CYS A 271 26.23 -15.97 12.74
C CYS A 271 27.06 -16.41 13.97
N LYS A 272 27.72 -15.46 14.64
CA LYS A 272 28.57 -15.77 15.81
C LYS A 272 27.79 -16.00 17.12
N ARG A 273 26.48 -15.77 17.13
CA ARG A 273 25.59 -15.94 18.31
C ARG A 273 26.04 -15.18 19.56
N GLN A 274 26.78 -14.09 19.39
CA GLN A 274 27.32 -13.31 20.49
C GLN A 274 27.28 -11.84 20.14
N PHE A 275 26.53 -11.07 20.92
CA PHE A 275 26.46 -9.63 20.80
C PHE A 275 27.41 -9.02 21.82
N THR A 276 28.55 -8.53 21.35
CA THR A 276 29.52 -7.87 22.25
C THR A 276 29.13 -6.41 22.47
N LYS A 277 29.46 -5.84 23.63
CA LYS A 277 29.22 -4.40 23.91
C LYS A 277 29.85 -3.49 22.83
N ARG A 278 31.00 -3.89 22.28
CA ARG A 278 31.68 -3.17 21.19
C ARG A 278 30.87 -3.16 19.89
N MET A 279 30.16 -4.24 19.58
CA MET A 279 29.24 -4.28 18.43
C MET A 279 28.04 -3.36 18.63
N GLY A 280 27.50 -3.28 19.86
CA GLY A 280 26.44 -2.33 20.18
C GLY A 280 26.86 -0.87 19.93
N VAL A 281 28.06 -0.49 20.38
CA VAL A 281 28.62 0.85 20.11
C VAL A 281 28.79 1.09 18.61
N GLY A 282 29.29 0.10 17.87
CA GLY A 282 29.42 0.18 16.40
C GLY A 282 28.08 0.38 15.69
N VAL A 283 27.05 -0.38 16.06
CA VAL A 283 25.69 -0.24 15.51
C VAL A 283 25.15 1.17 15.71
N VAL A 284 25.26 1.71 16.93
CA VAL A 284 24.79 3.07 17.24
C VAL A 284 25.56 4.12 16.43
N ALA A 285 26.89 3.99 16.33
CA ALA A 285 27.71 4.91 15.54
C ALA A 285 27.35 4.90 14.05
N ILE A 286 27.09 3.70 13.49
CA ILE A 286 26.70 3.53 12.09
C ILE A 286 25.33 4.14 11.81
N ILE A 287 24.35 3.93 12.71
CA ILE A 287 23.01 4.51 12.58
C ILE A 287 23.09 6.04 12.62
N ILE A 288 23.78 6.60 13.62
CA ILE A 288 23.96 8.06 13.73
C ILE A 288 24.67 8.61 12.50
N GLY A 289 25.76 7.97 12.06
CA GLY A 289 26.50 8.37 10.86
C GLY A 289 25.65 8.33 9.59
N GLY A 290 24.82 7.30 9.43
CA GLY A 290 23.91 7.16 8.27
C GLY A 290 22.83 8.24 8.25
N ILE A 291 22.21 8.52 9.40
CA ILE A 291 21.20 9.58 9.52
C ILE A 291 21.83 10.96 9.24
N VAL A 292 22.99 11.24 9.81
CA VAL A 292 23.69 12.52 9.59
C VAL A 292 24.11 12.66 8.13
N ALA A 293 24.64 11.60 7.50
CA ALA A 293 25.05 11.63 6.11
C ALA A 293 23.86 11.83 5.17
N SER A 294 22.79 11.04 5.31
CA SER A 294 21.58 11.20 4.49
C SER A 294 20.90 12.56 4.70
N GLY A 295 20.74 13.00 5.94
CA GLY A 295 20.18 14.31 6.27
C GLY A 295 21.03 15.46 5.73
N GLY A 296 22.35 15.38 5.84
CA GLY A 296 23.28 16.35 5.26
C GLY A 296 23.22 16.38 3.74
N GLY A 297 23.15 15.22 3.08
CA GLY A 297 22.99 15.14 1.62
C GLY A 297 21.69 15.80 1.14
N ALA A 298 20.58 15.53 1.82
CA ALA A 298 19.29 16.14 1.51
C ALA A 298 19.31 17.67 1.74
N ALA A 299 19.86 18.13 2.86
CA ALA A 299 19.97 19.56 3.16
C ALA A 299 20.81 20.31 2.12
N ILE A 300 21.89 19.70 1.62
CA ILE A 300 22.72 20.30 0.57
C ILE A 300 21.96 20.41 -0.76
N ILE A 301 21.17 19.40 -1.14
CA ILE A 301 20.36 19.47 -2.36
C ILE A 301 19.33 20.60 -2.28
N VAL A 302 18.60 20.69 -1.17
CA VAL A 302 17.60 21.75 -0.94
C VAL A 302 18.26 23.14 -0.87
N GLY A 303 19.39 23.25 -0.17
CA GLY A 303 20.15 24.51 -0.13
C GLY A 303 20.69 24.91 -1.50
N TYR A 304 21.14 23.95 -2.30
CA TYR A 304 21.63 24.19 -3.66
C TYR A 304 20.51 24.68 -4.58
N SER A 305 19.32 24.07 -4.54
CA SER A 305 18.19 24.53 -5.37
C SER A 305 17.78 25.96 -5.00
N GLN A 306 17.77 26.32 -3.71
CA GLN A 306 17.47 27.68 -3.28
C GLN A 306 18.55 28.69 -3.70
N LEU A 307 19.83 28.34 -3.55
CA LEU A 307 20.92 29.23 -3.98
C LEU A 307 20.94 29.40 -5.50
N ALA A 308 20.71 28.32 -6.25
CA ALA A 308 20.67 28.35 -7.70
C ALA A 308 19.48 29.16 -8.23
N THR A 309 18.30 29.03 -7.61
CA THR A 309 17.12 29.85 -7.95
C THR A 309 17.34 31.33 -7.61
N ASN A 310 17.87 31.64 -6.42
CA ASN A 310 18.17 33.02 -6.04
C ASN A 310 19.23 33.65 -6.97
N ALA A 311 20.29 32.90 -7.29
CA ALA A 311 21.32 33.36 -8.23
C ALA A 311 20.75 33.55 -9.63
N ALA A 312 19.85 32.67 -10.08
CA ALA A 312 19.20 32.81 -11.36
C ALA A 312 18.24 34.02 -11.39
N GLN A 313 17.45 34.24 -10.34
CA GLN A 313 16.61 35.44 -10.26
C GLN A 313 17.46 36.73 -10.24
N ALA A 314 18.56 36.75 -9.50
CA ALA A 314 19.47 37.90 -9.43
C ALA A 314 20.18 38.20 -10.77
N ALA A 315 20.36 37.19 -11.63
CA ALA A 315 20.96 37.34 -12.95
C ALA A 315 19.95 37.71 -14.06
N MET A 316 18.66 37.87 -13.75
CA MET A 316 17.69 38.36 -14.74
C MET A 316 17.92 39.84 -15.05
N THR A 317 18.06 40.18 -16.33
CA THR A 317 18.15 41.56 -16.81
C THR A 317 16.83 41.99 -17.44
N THR A 318 16.42 43.24 -17.20
CA THR A 318 15.22 43.82 -17.82
C THR A 318 15.62 44.70 -18.99
N HIS A 319 15.22 44.30 -20.20
CA HIS A 319 15.41 45.09 -21.41
C HIS A 319 14.13 45.88 -21.72
N LYS A 320 14.22 47.21 -21.66
CA LYS A 320 13.10 48.12 -21.97
C LYS A 320 13.28 48.71 -23.36
N VAL A 321 12.26 48.62 -24.20
CA VAL A 321 12.29 49.12 -25.57
C VAL A 321 10.97 49.81 -25.91
N ALA A 322 11.04 51.02 -26.46
CA ALA A 322 9.88 51.79 -26.90
C ALA A 322 9.24 51.15 -28.15
N LEU A 323 7.91 51.15 -28.22
CA LEU A 323 7.11 50.60 -29.32
C LEU A 323 6.06 51.61 -29.80
N PRO A 324 6.44 52.75 -30.38
CA PRO A 324 5.48 53.77 -30.79
C PRO A 324 4.42 53.25 -31.79
N GLU A 325 4.75 52.20 -32.55
CA GLU A 325 3.84 51.53 -33.48
C GLU A 325 2.60 50.92 -32.80
N LEU A 326 2.62 50.66 -31.49
CA LEU A 326 1.47 50.13 -30.77
C LEU A 326 0.42 51.17 -30.40
N ALA A 327 0.66 52.46 -30.64
CA ALA A 327 -0.20 53.54 -30.15
C ALA A 327 -1.66 53.44 -30.64
N ASP A 328 -1.87 52.94 -31.86
CA ASP A 328 -3.19 52.82 -32.49
C ASP A 328 -3.76 51.39 -32.48
N VAL A 329 -3.06 50.46 -31.82
CA VAL A 329 -3.45 49.05 -31.79
C VAL A 329 -4.62 48.84 -30.85
N ARG A 330 -5.62 48.09 -31.29
CA ARG A 330 -6.77 47.67 -30.48
C ARG A 330 -6.94 46.16 -30.43
N ASN A 331 -6.28 45.44 -31.33
CA ASN A 331 -6.40 43.99 -31.45
C ASN A 331 -5.01 43.36 -31.28
N VAL A 332 -4.91 42.32 -30.46
CA VAL A 332 -3.66 41.57 -30.30
C VAL A 332 -3.86 40.13 -30.73
N VAL A 333 -2.91 39.62 -31.53
CA VAL A 333 -2.76 38.20 -31.83
C VAL A 333 -1.45 37.72 -31.21
N SER A 334 -1.51 36.84 -30.21
CA SER A 334 -0.33 36.37 -29.48
C SER A 334 0.01 34.92 -29.76
N ILE A 335 1.31 34.67 -29.96
CA ILE A 335 1.88 33.35 -30.22
C ILE A 335 3.12 33.19 -29.34
N ALA A 336 3.02 32.38 -28.29
CA ALA A 336 4.15 31.94 -27.49
C ALA A 336 4.50 30.49 -27.84
N HIS A 337 5.60 30.27 -28.57
CA HIS A 337 6.08 28.93 -28.91
C HIS A 337 6.93 28.37 -27.77
N SER A 338 6.58 27.21 -27.23
CA SER A 338 7.54 26.37 -26.47
C SER A 338 8.60 25.79 -27.42
N ALA A 339 9.84 25.71 -26.95
CA ALA A 339 11.00 25.38 -27.80
C ALA A 339 11.08 23.89 -28.18
N SER A 340 10.32 23.01 -27.52
CA SER A 340 10.29 21.58 -27.85
C SER A 340 8.93 21.14 -28.35
N GLY A 341 8.86 20.75 -29.62
CA GLY A 341 7.81 19.86 -30.12
C GLY A 341 7.91 18.43 -29.58
N GLN A 342 8.42 18.24 -28.35
CA GLN A 342 8.39 16.97 -27.63
C GLN A 342 7.67 17.20 -26.30
N GLU A 343 6.59 16.45 -26.12
CA GLU A 343 5.79 16.35 -24.91
C GLU A 343 6.69 15.94 -23.72
N MET A 344 7.18 16.89 -22.93
CA MET A 344 7.55 16.60 -21.54
C MET A 344 7.68 17.87 -20.69
N GLY A 345 6.77 18.01 -19.72
CA GLY A 345 6.87 18.90 -18.56
C GLY A 345 5.98 20.14 -18.59
N ASP A 346 5.19 20.32 -17.53
CA ASP A 346 4.25 21.42 -17.22
C ASP A 346 4.92 22.79 -16.99
N TYR A 347 6.22 22.91 -17.28
CA TYR A 347 7.09 23.99 -16.80
C TYR A 347 7.53 25.01 -17.88
N ASP A 348 7.08 24.85 -19.14
CA ASP A 348 7.50 25.71 -20.26
C ASP A 348 6.41 26.72 -20.67
N GLN A 349 5.74 27.31 -19.68
CA GLN A 349 4.62 28.23 -19.84
C GLN A 349 5.10 29.69 -19.88
N MET A 350 5.55 30.13 -21.06
CA MET A 350 5.94 31.52 -21.26
C MET A 350 4.70 32.42 -21.28
N THR A 351 4.53 33.24 -20.25
CA THR A 351 3.40 34.16 -20.13
C THR A 351 3.70 35.51 -20.80
N ILE A 352 2.85 35.93 -21.74
CA ILE A 352 2.83 37.30 -22.26
C ILE A 352 1.87 38.12 -21.40
N ILE A 353 2.36 39.21 -20.81
CA ILE A 353 1.54 40.10 -19.97
C ILE A 353 1.34 41.40 -20.75
N TYR A 354 0.11 41.68 -21.15
CA TYR A 354 -0.27 42.95 -21.78
C TYR A 354 -0.96 43.86 -20.74
N ILE A 355 -0.47 45.08 -20.61
CA ILE A 355 -0.91 46.08 -19.64
C ILE A 355 -1.42 47.30 -20.39
N ALA A 356 -2.72 47.56 -20.30
CA ALA A 356 -3.35 48.75 -20.84
C ALA A 356 -2.95 49.97 -19.99
N THR A 357 -2.36 50.98 -20.63
CA THR A 357 -1.90 52.20 -19.98
C THR A 357 -1.95 53.39 -20.94
N ASP A 358 -2.16 54.59 -20.41
CA ASP A 358 -2.11 55.85 -21.16
C ASP A 358 -0.68 56.31 -21.48
N GLY A 359 0.33 55.61 -20.94
CA GLY A 359 1.74 55.92 -21.18
C GLY A 359 2.20 55.55 -22.59
N ALA A 360 3.39 56.04 -22.97
CA ALA A 360 4.00 55.68 -24.25
C ALA A 360 4.17 54.15 -24.38
N PRO A 361 3.70 53.53 -25.47
CA PRO A 361 3.76 52.09 -25.62
C PRO A 361 5.21 51.58 -25.66
N ARG A 362 5.45 50.46 -24.99
CA ARG A 362 6.78 49.87 -24.80
C ARG A 362 6.67 48.39 -24.45
N TYR A 363 7.76 47.64 -24.59
CA TYR A 363 7.86 46.32 -23.96
C TYR A 363 9.03 46.26 -22.99
N GLU A 364 8.88 45.41 -21.98
CA GLU A 364 9.90 45.05 -21.02
C GLU A 364 10.07 43.53 -21.09
N LEU A 365 11.24 43.08 -21.53
CA LEU A 365 11.61 41.66 -21.53
C LEU A 365 12.54 41.40 -20.34
N GLN A 366 12.08 40.63 -19.38
CA GLN A 366 12.89 40.15 -18.27
C GLN A 366 13.43 38.76 -18.62
N THR A 367 14.74 38.64 -18.81
CA THR A 367 15.38 37.40 -19.24
C THR A 367 16.84 37.35 -18.77
N GLN A 368 17.39 36.15 -18.61
CA GLN A 368 18.83 35.96 -18.43
C GLN A 368 19.58 35.80 -19.75
N PHE A 369 18.86 35.67 -20.86
CA PHE A 369 19.41 35.36 -22.17
C PHE A 369 19.59 36.64 -22.98
N GLU A 370 20.84 37.09 -23.07
CA GLU A 370 21.27 38.41 -23.55
C GLU A 370 20.95 38.74 -25.04
N GLN A 371 20.34 37.85 -25.84
CA GLN A 371 20.46 37.93 -27.32
C GLN A 371 19.21 37.79 -28.20
N ARG A 372 17.95 37.75 -27.72
CA ARG A 372 16.79 37.76 -28.65
C ARG A 372 15.59 38.57 -28.15
N THR A 373 15.14 39.49 -29.00
CA THR A 373 13.95 40.34 -28.81
C THR A 373 12.67 39.63 -29.24
N PRO A 374 11.50 39.97 -28.67
CA PRO A 374 10.21 39.56 -29.20
C PRO A 374 10.03 40.06 -30.64
N SER A 375 9.34 39.28 -31.48
CA SER A 375 8.90 39.74 -32.79
C SER A 375 7.50 40.33 -32.65
N ILE A 376 7.41 41.65 -32.80
CA ILE A 376 6.15 42.38 -32.73
C ILE A 376 5.96 43.03 -34.10
N VAL A 377 4.87 42.68 -34.78
CA VAL A 377 4.54 43.20 -36.11
C VAL A 377 3.17 43.86 -36.02
N VAL A 378 3.11 45.16 -36.27
CA VAL A 378 1.87 45.93 -36.26
C VAL A 378 1.35 46.09 -37.69
N ASN A 379 0.10 45.73 -37.93
CA ASN A 379 -0.61 45.92 -39.19
C ASN A 379 -1.93 46.64 -38.91
N GLY A 380 -1.94 47.96 -39.08
CA GLY A 380 -3.12 48.78 -38.77
C GLY A 380 -3.44 48.76 -37.28
N ASP A 381 -4.66 48.35 -36.93
CA ASP A 381 -5.14 48.25 -35.54
C ASP A 381 -4.74 46.94 -34.84
N THR A 382 -4.02 46.04 -35.54
CA THR A 382 -3.73 44.69 -35.06
C THR A 382 -2.23 44.48 -34.87
N ALA A 383 -1.82 44.09 -33.67
CA ALA A 383 -0.45 43.69 -33.37
C ALA A 383 -0.33 42.16 -33.27
N ARG A 384 0.59 41.58 -34.04
CA ARG A 384 0.99 40.18 -33.91
C ARG A 384 2.25 40.10 -33.06
N ILE A 385 2.13 39.47 -31.89
CA ILE A 385 3.21 39.30 -30.92
C ILE A 385 3.65 37.83 -30.96
N SER A 386 4.90 37.61 -31.34
CA SER A 386 5.51 36.29 -31.39
C SER A 386 6.73 36.23 -30.50
N LEU A 387 6.71 35.30 -29.57
CA LEU A 387 7.82 35.03 -28.66
C LEU A 387 8.20 33.56 -28.78
N LYS A 388 9.45 33.31 -29.18
CA LYS A 388 9.99 31.94 -29.29
C LYS A 388 10.74 31.62 -28.00
N ALA A 389 10.33 30.58 -27.29
CA ALA A 389 11.02 30.11 -26.10
C ALA A 389 12.48 29.77 -26.41
N VAL A 390 13.33 30.04 -25.42
CA VAL A 390 14.76 29.74 -25.47
C VAL A 390 14.93 28.25 -25.17
N GLY A 391 15.82 27.57 -25.90
CA GLY A 391 16.01 26.12 -25.82
C GLY A 391 16.41 25.58 -24.43
N ARG A 392 16.81 24.30 -24.42
CA ARG A 392 17.05 23.35 -23.29
C ARG A 392 17.50 23.82 -21.89
N GLN A 393 17.90 25.06 -21.69
CA GLN A 393 18.35 25.66 -20.42
C GLN A 393 17.20 26.24 -19.56
N VAL A 394 16.04 26.56 -20.15
CA VAL A 394 14.85 27.07 -19.42
C VAL A 394 14.20 25.97 -18.57
N TYR A 395 14.40 24.70 -18.95
CA TYR A 395 13.82 23.51 -18.31
C TYR A 395 14.25 23.30 -16.86
N HIS A 396 15.36 23.91 -16.45
CA HIS A 396 16.02 23.57 -15.18
C HIS A 396 15.61 24.47 -14.02
N PHE A 397 14.94 25.59 -14.29
CA PHE A 397 14.47 26.54 -13.27
C PHE A 397 13.06 27.03 -13.62
N GLY A 398 12.03 26.23 -13.30
CA GLY A 398 10.62 26.63 -13.46
C GLY A 398 10.26 27.97 -12.79
N TYR A 399 11.13 28.49 -11.90
CA TYR A 399 10.98 29.76 -11.19
C TYR A 399 11.66 30.98 -11.87
N VAL A 400 12.30 30.79 -13.03
CA VAL A 400 13.00 31.85 -13.78
C VAL A 400 12.52 31.80 -15.24
N GLN A 401 11.21 31.93 -15.41
CA GLN A 401 10.62 32.03 -16.73
C GLN A 401 10.79 33.45 -17.29
N PRO A 402 11.16 33.60 -18.57
CA PRO A 402 11.21 34.91 -19.21
C PRO A 402 9.80 35.53 -19.25
N GLN A 403 9.67 36.74 -18.71
CA GLN A 403 8.43 37.50 -18.75
C GLN A 403 8.51 38.58 -19.81
N LEU A 404 7.57 38.58 -20.76
CA LEU A 404 7.38 39.67 -21.70
C LEU A 404 6.19 40.52 -21.24
N ARG A 405 6.48 41.73 -20.77
CA ARG A 405 5.46 42.73 -20.44
C ARG A 405 5.34 43.72 -21.59
N ILE A 406 4.13 43.93 -22.08
CA ILE A 406 3.82 44.88 -23.14
C ILE A 406 2.90 45.93 -22.55
N TYR A 407 3.29 47.19 -22.67
CA TYR A 407 2.51 48.34 -22.25
C TYR A 407 1.98 49.01 -23.51
N GLY A 408 0.67 49.21 -23.60
CA GLY A 408 0.02 49.81 -24.75
C GLY A 408 -1.40 50.27 -24.45
N PRO A 409 -2.17 50.71 -25.46
CA PRO A 409 -3.55 51.15 -25.29
C PRO A 409 -4.50 50.01 -24.87
N ALA A 410 -5.72 50.36 -24.45
CA ALA A 410 -6.76 49.37 -24.19
C ALA A 410 -7.15 48.60 -25.48
N LEU A 411 -7.41 47.30 -25.35
CA LEU A 411 -7.62 46.39 -26.47
C LEU A 411 -9.08 45.99 -26.58
N ASP A 412 -9.66 46.10 -27.76
CA ASP A 412 -11.00 45.60 -28.07
C ASP A 412 -11.01 44.06 -28.20
N SER A 413 -9.91 43.46 -28.63
CA SER A 413 -9.79 42.00 -28.74
C SER A 413 -8.39 41.43 -28.50
N VAL A 414 -8.37 40.20 -27.97
CA VAL A 414 -7.18 39.38 -27.73
C VAL A 414 -7.40 38.00 -28.34
N ASP A 415 -6.52 37.58 -29.25
CA ASP A 415 -6.50 36.26 -29.89
C ASP A 415 -5.21 35.51 -29.56
N VAL A 416 -5.31 34.53 -28.66
CA VAL A 416 -4.19 33.73 -28.16
C VAL A 416 -4.15 32.41 -28.91
N GLN A 417 -3.21 32.32 -29.86
CA GLN A 417 -3.06 31.16 -30.73
C GLN A 417 -2.17 30.08 -30.10
N GLN A 418 -1.28 30.44 -29.16
CA GLN A 418 -0.44 29.49 -28.43
C GLN A 418 0.13 30.08 -27.14
N GLY A 419 0.16 29.27 -26.07
CA GLY A 419 0.79 29.58 -24.77
C GLY A 419 -0.11 30.35 -23.81
N ASP A 420 0.50 31.05 -22.84
CA ASP A 420 -0.21 31.76 -21.77
C ASP A 420 -0.23 33.27 -21.99
N PHE A 421 -1.37 33.89 -21.70
CA PHE A 421 -1.57 35.33 -21.89
C PHE A 421 -2.30 35.95 -20.71
N GLN A 422 -1.81 37.09 -20.23
CA GLN A 422 -2.48 37.89 -19.21
C GLN A 422 -2.81 39.27 -19.79
N TYR A 423 -4.07 39.67 -19.72
CA TYR A 423 -4.52 41.01 -20.07
C TYR A 423 -4.89 41.78 -18.80
N ILE A 424 -4.22 42.91 -18.58
CA ILE A 424 -4.54 43.86 -17.52
C ILE A 424 -5.16 45.09 -18.19
N GLY A 425 -6.46 45.27 -18.00
CA GLY A 425 -7.22 46.42 -18.48
C GLY A 425 -6.81 47.74 -17.80
N PRO A 426 -7.35 48.87 -18.26
CA PRO A 426 -6.97 50.18 -17.76
C PRO A 426 -7.33 50.36 -16.29
N GLU A 427 -6.44 51.00 -15.53
CA GLU A 427 -6.66 51.23 -14.10
C GLU A 427 -7.79 52.24 -13.88
N GLN A 428 -8.73 51.93 -12.97
CA GLN A 428 -9.87 52.79 -12.60
C GLN A 428 -10.86 53.17 -13.73
N GLN A 429 -10.73 52.60 -14.92
CA GLN A 429 -11.64 52.82 -16.03
C GLN A 429 -12.43 51.53 -16.34
N THR A 430 -13.74 51.67 -16.54
CA THR A 430 -14.56 50.58 -17.08
C THR A 430 -14.43 50.57 -18.59
N GLN A 431 -13.95 49.45 -19.14
CA GLN A 431 -13.86 49.26 -20.57
C GLN A 431 -15.20 48.72 -21.12
N ASP A 432 -15.64 49.22 -22.26
CA ASP A 432 -16.96 48.86 -22.80
C ASP A 432 -17.04 47.40 -23.26
N HIS A 433 -16.00 46.92 -23.94
CA HIS A 433 -16.02 45.60 -24.56
C HIS A 433 -14.62 45.01 -24.67
N LEU A 434 -14.53 43.70 -24.42
CA LEU A 434 -13.33 42.90 -24.68
C LEU A 434 -13.74 41.53 -25.25
N THR A 435 -13.19 41.17 -26.41
CA THR A 435 -13.29 39.80 -26.94
C THR A 435 -12.02 39.02 -26.64
N VAL A 436 -12.15 37.84 -26.03
CA VAL A 436 -11.06 36.90 -25.76
C VAL A 436 -11.25 35.65 -26.62
N LYS A 437 -10.28 35.39 -27.49
CA LYS A 437 -10.18 34.19 -28.32
C LYS A 437 -8.97 33.38 -27.88
N GLY A 438 -9.13 32.11 -27.57
CA GLY A 438 -8.04 31.30 -27.01
C GLY A 438 -7.78 29.99 -27.74
N GLU A 439 -8.17 29.80 -29.01
CA GLU A 439 -8.26 28.48 -29.68
C GLU A 439 -7.04 27.55 -29.55
N GLY A 440 -5.82 28.07 -29.29
CA GLY A 440 -4.63 27.26 -28.97
C GLY A 440 -3.91 27.67 -27.68
N ALA A 441 -4.53 28.50 -26.84
CA ALA A 441 -4.01 28.96 -25.56
C ALA A 441 -4.00 27.85 -24.51
N ASN A 442 -2.98 27.86 -23.63
CA ASN A 442 -2.96 27.06 -22.41
C ASN A 442 -3.85 27.70 -21.35
N SER A 443 -3.59 28.97 -21.03
CA SER A 443 -4.43 29.79 -20.17
C SER A 443 -4.48 31.24 -20.63
N VAL A 444 -5.63 31.89 -20.45
CA VAL A 444 -5.81 33.32 -20.65
C VAL A 444 -6.42 33.94 -19.40
N THR A 445 -5.73 34.88 -18.75
CA THR A 445 -6.23 35.57 -17.57
C THR A 445 -6.54 37.02 -17.88
N VAL A 446 -7.69 37.51 -17.42
CA VAL A 446 -8.13 38.89 -17.64
C VAL A 446 -8.37 39.57 -16.29
N TYR A 447 -7.81 40.78 -16.15
CA TYR A 447 -7.95 41.64 -14.99
C TYR A 447 -8.52 43.00 -15.41
N GLY A 448 -9.53 43.49 -14.70
CA GLY A 448 -10.07 44.83 -14.92
C GLY A 448 -11.57 44.94 -14.65
N THR A 449 -12.16 46.03 -15.13
CA THR A 449 -13.61 46.27 -15.07
C THR A 449 -14.16 46.42 -16.48
N TYR A 450 -15.18 45.63 -16.82
CA TYR A 450 -15.71 45.53 -18.18
C TYR A 450 -17.23 45.56 -18.20
N ASN A 451 -17.82 46.31 -19.15
CA ASN A 451 -19.26 46.24 -19.42
C ASN A 451 -19.63 44.92 -20.11
N THR A 452 -18.86 44.51 -21.12
CA THR A 452 -19.05 43.22 -21.80
C THR A 452 -17.73 42.48 -22.00
N VAL A 453 -17.68 41.21 -21.62
CA VAL A 453 -16.58 40.30 -21.98
C VAL A 453 -17.16 39.13 -22.78
N GLU A 454 -16.61 38.91 -23.98
CA GLU A 454 -16.99 37.79 -24.84
C GLU A 454 -15.83 36.80 -24.91
N VAL A 455 -16.08 35.55 -24.53
CA VAL A 455 -15.06 34.49 -24.49
C VAL A 455 -15.41 33.41 -25.50
N SER A 456 -14.44 33.03 -26.33
CA SER A 456 -14.59 31.92 -27.29
C SER A 456 -13.28 31.16 -27.52
N GLY A 457 -13.33 29.81 -27.47
CA GLY A 457 -12.18 28.94 -27.75
C GLY A 457 -11.04 28.97 -26.71
N GLY A 458 -10.36 27.84 -26.52
CA GLY A 458 -9.14 27.71 -25.69
C GLY A 458 -9.19 26.78 -24.50
N ASN A 459 -8.04 26.40 -23.92
CA ASN A 459 -8.06 25.43 -22.84
C ASN A 459 -8.59 26.01 -21.53
N SER A 460 -8.15 27.19 -21.12
CA SER A 460 -8.59 27.83 -19.88
C SER A 460 -8.68 29.34 -20.04
N VAL A 461 -9.81 29.94 -19.65
CA VAL A 461 -9.97 31.41 -19.57
C VAL A 461 -10.44 31.80 -18.17
N ASP A 462 -9.66 32.62 -17.49
CA ASP A 462 -9.93 33.07 -16.13
C ASP A 462 -10.20 34.59 -16.10
N VAL A 463 -11.44 34.94 -15.75
CA VAL A 463 -11.90 36.31 -15.51
C VAL A 463 -12.39 36.49 -14.06
N SER A 464 -11.95 35.62 -13.15
CA SER A 464 -12.45 35.56 -11.77
C SER A 464 -12.11 36.78 -10.93
N MET A 465 -10.98 37.42 -11.21
CA MET A 465 -10.51 38.65 -10.57
C MET A 465 -10.98 39.93 -11.28
N SER A 466 -11.86 39.81 -12.28
CA SER A 466 -12.45 40.95 -13.00
C SER A 466 -13.87 41.25 -12.54
N SER A 467 -14.25 42.53 -12.62
CA SER A 467 -15.65 42.97 -12.49
C SER A 467 -16.27 43.03 -13.87
N VAL A 468 -17.20 42.11 -14.17
CA VAL A 468 -17.82 41.99 -15.49
C VAL A 468 -19.33 42.16 -15.37
N HIS A 469 -19.90 43.15 -16.06
CA HIS A 469 -21.35 43.34 -16.08
C HIS A 469 -22.01 42.23 -16.92
N SER A 470 -21.71 42.13 -18.21
CA SER A 470 -22.23 41.07 -19.09
C SER A 470 -21.11 40.11 -19.52
N LEU A 471 -21.16 38.86 -19.08
CA LEU A 471 -20.24 37.81 -19.53
C LEU A 471 -20.92 36.91 -20.56
N LYS A 472 -20.37 36.86 -21.78
CA LYS A 472 -20.83 35.96 -22.85
C LYS A 472 -19.79 34.88 -23.10
N VAL A 473 -20.19 33.61 -22.95
CA VAL A 473 -19.32 32.45 -23.14
C VAL A 473 -19.84 31.61 -24.30
N ASN A 474 -19.03 31.45 -25.34
CA ASN A 474 -19.34 30.57 -26.47
C ASN A 474 -18.49 29.28 -26.39
N LEU A 475 -19.14 28.17 -26.06
CA LEU A 475 -18.59 26.83 -25.95
C LEU A 475 -18.67 26.03 -27.26
N GLU A 476 -19.14 26.58 -28.38
CA GLU A 476 -19.24 25.85 -29.66
C GLU A 476 -17.87 25.37 -30.17
N LYS A 477 -16.81 26.13 -29.84
CA LYS A 477 -15.42 25.84 -30.21
C LYS A 477 -14.72 24.96 -29.17
N HIS A 478 -13.44 24.62 -29.38
CA HIS A 478 -12.59 23.84 -28.47
C HIS A 478 -12.28 24.54 -27.13
N LEU A 479 -13.28 25.10 -26.44
CA LEU A 479 -13.13 25.76 -25.14
C LEU A 479 -13.26 24.72 -24.02
N SER A 480 -12.23 24.52 -23.18
CA SER A 480 -12.26 23.49 -22.13
C SER A 480 -12.73 24.02 -20.78
N HIS A 481 -12.24 25.18 -20.31
CA HIS A 481 -12.61 25.73 -19.00
C HIS A 481 -12.74 27.26 -19.01
N VAL A 482 -13.78 27.79 -18.37
CA VAL A 482 -13.94 29.23 -18.09
C VAL A 482 -14.22 29.43 -16.62
N LYS A 483 -13.47 30.31 -15.96
CA LYS A 483 -13.70 30.72 -14.57
C LYS A 483 -14.08 32.20 -14.51
N ALA A 484 -15.10 32.52 -13.73
CA ALA A 484 -15.56 33.88 -13.52
C ALA A 484 -15.98 34.13 -12.08
N GLY A 485 -15.85 35.39 -11.64
CA GLY A 485 -16.17 35.84 -10.30
C GLY A 485 -17.68 36.04 -10.16
N VAL A 486 -18.07 37.18 -9.60
CA VAL A 486 -19.48 37.61 -9.60
C VAL A 486 -19.72 38.44 -10.86
N VAL A 487 -20.64 37.99 -11.71
CA VAL A 487 -21.06 38.72 -12.92
C VAL A 487 -22.49 39.25 -12.75
N TYR A 488 -22.90 40.25 -13.54
CA TYR A 488 -24.28 40.73 -13.52
C TYR A 488 -25.18 39.84 -14.38
N ASP A 489 -24.92 39.77 -15.68
CA ASP A 489 -25.61 38.89 -16.61
C ASP A 489 -24.64 37.84 -17.18
N LEU A 490 -25.11 36.59 -17.24
CA LEU A 490 -24.36 35.46 -17.80
C LEU A 490 -25.10 34.90 -19.01
N PHE A 491 -24.41 34.88 -20.15
CA PHE A 491 -24.87 34.28 -21.40
C PHE A 491 -23.95 33.12 -21.74
N VAL A 492 -24.50 31.92 -21.88
CA VAL A 492 -23.75 30.72 -22.27
C VAL A 492 -24.38 30.11 -23.51
N THR A 493 -23.56 29.90 -24.54
CA THR A 493 -23.92 29.16 -25.75
C THR A 493 -23.13 27.86 -25.77
N ASN A 494 -23.81 26.72 -25.88
CA ASN A 494 -23.27 25.38 -25.86
C ASN A 494 -23.78 24.57 -27.06
N PRO A 495 -22.91 23.82 -27.78
CA PRO A 495 -23.34 23.08 -28.96
C PRO A 495 -24.32 21.95 -28.61
N GLU A 496 -25.30 21.75 -29.48
CA GLU A 496 -26.33 20.71 -29.34
C GLU A 496 -25.79 19.28 -29.60
N VAL A 497 -24.69 19.17 -30.35
CA VAL A 497 -24.05 17.90 -30.72
C VAL A 497 -22.57 17.96 -30.38
N CYS A 498 -22.06 17.00 -29.61
CA CYS A 498 -20.65 16.99 -29.23
C CYS A 498 -19.78 16.50 -30.40
N SER A 499 -18.62 17.13 -30.60
CA SER A 499 -17.58 16.59 -31.49
C SER A 499 -17.03 15.28 -30.92
N VAL A 500 -17.06 14.21 -31.71
CA VAL A 500 -16.74 12.82 -31.35
C VAL A 500 -15.36 12.69 -30.70
N TYR A 501 -15.29 12.53 -29.37
CA TYR A 501 -14.26 11.76 -28.63
C TYR A 501 -14.86 11.38 -27.26
N LEU A 502 -15.55 10.25 -27.24
CA LEU A 502 -16.19 9.63 -26.06
C LEU A 502 -15.15 8.77 -25.35
N PHE A 503 -14.87 9.01 -24.05
CA PHE A 503 -14.47 8.02 -23.01
C PHE A 503 -14.27 8.65 -21.61
N SER A 504 -14.76 9.87 -21.33
CA SER A 504 -14.72 10.44 -19.98
C SER A 504 -16.15 10.62 -19.46
N ASP A 505 -16.40 10.24 -18.21
CA ASP A 505 -17.66 10.49 -17.49
C ASP A 505 -17.82 12.00 -17.15
N GLU A 506 -16.79 12.82 -17.36
CA GLU A 506 -16.81 14.26 -17.05
C GLU A 506 -16.98 15.16 -18.29
N PRO A 507 -17.78 16.24 -18.18
CA PRO A 507 -17.98 17.22 -19.24
C PRO A 507 -16.65 17.89 -19.61
N GLN A 508 -16.25 17.80 -20.89
CA GLN A 508 -14.98 18.32 -21.39
C GLN A 508 -14.91 19.86 -21.45
N ARG A 509 -16.06 20.54 -21.38
CA ARG A 509 -16.19 22.00 -21.47
C ARG A 509 -16.91 22.50 -20.23
N THR A 510 -16.28 23.28 -19.37
CA THR A 510 -16.91 23.77 -18.14
C THR A 510 -16.86 25.27 -18.00
N VAL A 511 -17.93 25.85 -17.46
CA VAL A 511 -18.03 27.25 -17.07
C VAL A 511 -18.33 27.30 -15.58
N SER A 512 -17.37 27.76 -14.79
CA SER A 512 -17.51 27.97 -13.36
C SER A 512 -17.68 29.45 -13.07
N VAL A 513 -18.75 29.83 -12.38
CA VAL A 513 -19.03 31.21 -12.00
C VAL A 513 -19.33 31.29 -10.51
N ARG A 514 -18.66 32.19 -9.78
CA ARG A 514 -18.90 32.36 -8.33
C ARG A 514 -20.34 32.78 -8.06
N GLY A 515 -20.89 33.69 -8.86
CA GLY A 515 -22.30 34.09 -8.74
C GLY A 515 -22.78 34.96 -9.90
N VAL A 516 -24.10 35.01 -10.08
CA VAL A 516 -24.76 35.86 -11.08
C VAL A 516 -25.74 36.76 -10.33
N SER A 517 -25.48 38.07 -10.32
CA SER A 517 -26.19 39.02 -9.47
C SER A 517 -27.55 39.46 -10.01
N SER A 518 -27.80 39.37 -11.32
CA SER A 518 -29.14 39.62 -11.87
C SER A 518 -30.17 38.56 -11.47
N GLY A 519 -29.71 37.40 -10.96
CA GLY A 519 -30.57 36.26 -10.63
C GLY A 519 -31.12 35.52 -11.86
N GLN A 520 -30.74 35.94 -13.07
CA GLN A 520 -31.11 35.31 -14.33
C GLN A 520 -29.87 34.95 -15.16
N MET A 521 -29.98 33.88 -15.94
CA MET A 521 -28.94 33.43 -16.87
C MET A 521 -29.60 33.13 -18.21
N THR A 522 -28.92 33.46 -19.31
CA THR A 522 -29.32 33.06 -20.65
C THR A 522 -28.50 31.86 -21.09
N TYR A 523 -29.14 30.69 -21.24
CA TYR A 523 -28.50 29.47 -21.72
C TYR A 523 -29.07 29.11 -23.10
N ASN A 524 -28.23 29.01 -24.12
CA ASN A 524 -28.64 28.75 -25.51
C ASN A 524 -29.81 29.65 -25.98
N GLY A 525 -29.74 30.94 -25.63
CA GLY A 525 -30.77 31.93 -25.98
C GLY A 525 -32.04 31.90 -25.11
N LEU A 526 -32.15 30.98 -24.15
CA LEU A 526 -33.28 30.90 -23.22
C LEU A 526 -32.95 31.59 -21.90
N VAL A 527 -33.71 32.63 -21.56
CA VAL A 527 -33.57 33.36 -20.29
C VAL A 527 -34.33 32.61 -19.19
N GLY A 528 -33.65 32.33 -18.08
CA GLY A 528 -34.25 31.66 -16.92
C GLY A 528 -33.54 31.96 -15.61
N PRO A 529 -34.04 31.44 -14.47
CA PRO A 529 -33.36 31.59 -13.19
C PRO A 529 -31.99 30.90 -13.22
N VAL A 530 -31.05 31.45 -12.45
CA VAL A 530 -29.71 30.87 -12.28
C VAL A 530 -29.81 29.46 -11.73
N LYS A 531 -29.38 28.48 -12.53
CA LYS A 531 -29.35 27.05 -12.20
C LYS A 531 -28.06 26.44 -12.77
N GLN A 532 -27.60 25.34 -12.17
CA GLN A 532 -26.52 24.54 -12.74
C GLN A 532 -27.07 23.74 -13.92
N TYR A 533 -26.31 23.70 -15.02
CA TYR A 533 -26.65 22.96 -16.23
C TYR A 533 -25.52 21.99 -16.55
N GLU A 534 -25.80 20.69 -16.58
CA GLU A 534 -24.81 19.67 -16.95
C GLU A 534 -25.28 18.93 -18.19
N THR A 535 -24.44 18.89 -19.22
CA THR A 535 -24.67 18.17 -20.47
C THR A 535 -23.42 17.37 -20.83
N PRO A 536 -23.53 16.31 -21.66
CA PRO A 536 -22.35 15.59 -22.16
C PRO A 536 -21.35 16.49 -22.90
N CYS A 537 -21.80 17.57 -23.52
CA CYS A 537 -20.94 18.48 -24.28
C CYS A 537 -20.34 19.61 -23.41
N GLY A 538 -20.88 19.85 -22.22
CA GLY A 538 -20.37 20.85 -21.29
C GLY A 538 -21.24 21.10 -20.07
N ALA A 539 -20.66 21.73 -19.05
CA ALA A 539 -21.32 22.04 -17.79
C ALA A 539 -21.17 23.51 -17.39
N VAL A 540 -22.21 24.07 -16.77
CA VAL A 540 -22.23 25.40 -16.17
C VAL A 540 -22.51 25.23 -14.67
N THR A 541 -21.54 25.60 -13.85
CA THR A 541 -21.60 25.50 -12.40
C THR A 541 -21.62 26.90 -11.81
N VAL A 542 -22.65 27.20 -11.01
CA VAL A 542 -22.78 28.47 -10.29
C VAL A 542 -22.73 28.22 -8.79
N GLY A 543 -21.94 29.03 -8.07
CA GLY A 543 -21.88 29.01 -6.60
C GLY A 543 -20.92 27.98 -5.98
N LYS A 544 -20.09 27.30 -6.79
CA LYS A 544 -18.99 26.45 -6.30
C LYS A 544 -17.65 27.03 -6.75
N GLU A 545 -17.00 27.79 -5.88
CA GLU A 545 -15.55 27.74 -5.75
C GLU A 545 -15.17 28.20 -4.34
N ASN A 546 -14.66 27.27 -3.53
CA ASN A 546 -13.71 27.61 -2.49
C ASN A 546 -12.49 28.14 -3.24
N ILE A 547 -12.18 29.42 -3.05
CA ILE A 547 -10.85 29.93 -3.36
C ILE A 547 -9.92 29.08 -2.49
N ASP A 548 -8.89 28.49 -3.08
CA ASP A 548 -7.79 27.90 -2.31
C ASP A 548 -7.32 28.97 -1.30
N GLU A 549 -7.75 28.84 -0.04
CA GLU A 549 -7.11 29.44 1.13
C GLU A 549 -5.90 28.57 1.46
N ASP A 550 -4.90 28.56 0.59
CA ASP A 550 -3.56 28.06 0.87
C ASP A 550 -2.54 29.03 0.23
N GLU A 551 -2.44 30.23 0.80
CA GLU A 551 -1.20 31.03 0.85
C GLU A 551 -0.96 31.57 2.26
#